data_AF-A0A2P4ZM63-F1
#
_entry.id   AF-A0A2P4ZM63-F1
#
_cell.length_a   1.000
_cell.length_b   1.000
_cell.length_c   1.000
_cell.angle_alpha   90.00
_cell.angle_beta   90.00
_cell.angle_gamma   90.00
#
_symmetry.space_group_name_H-M   'P 1'
#
loop_
_entity.id
_entity.type
_entity.pdbx_description
1 polymer ?
#
loop_
_entity_poly.entity_id
_entity_poly.type
_entity_poly.pdbx_seq_one_letter_code
_entity_poly.pdbx_strand_id
1 'polypeptide(L)'
;MQLSKKDKLWQIREMYRIYSFATVCIVIPGGLRALVSLAEETLWIHRAWTLQEVVAPPSCAVLFAWTLKAGEIEMKVAGERGSEPIEIVTPGRSAMVSLDAALTMCVAGSFTFISSDANQVSSSIQMHCRLFGGPHDKQPVAQLPTKMVSTANSDIQLPHVSALIFAIDAHLDTEEMREFCIWQCAFVRTSSRPVDVVFSIMGLLGVTLDPKAFGVGDRLSATIALAREILGQGRSASWLGMSVGLPPCSSLSTFPIFPRTSVAGRATYALPNGDERLIQLTEAVYPNEIGMFPPLTGSMDEYGYFTFEALAAVAVAAPPSTILPASFLYNDPNIPTALRASDGSTWEIHPDLVTANGLDGEAIVSHKSQSFAVMLGFFNIMPAEARGNNLRAMIVEEHAQNRYHVRSYFVMHCGALQWTSKWKRRSFCVGGPDIIKSPGQLVS
;
A
#
# COMPACT_ATOMS: atom_id res chain seq x y z
N MET A 1 -13.20 -12.21 30.83
CA MET A 1 -12.30 -11.31 30.08
C MET A 1 -12.74 -11.09 28.62
N GLN A 2 -13.01 -12.11 27.80
CA GLN A 2 -13.33 -11.91 26.36
C GLN A 2 -14.79 -11.50 26.02
N LEU A 3 -15.68 -11.35 27.00
CA LEU A 3 -17.12 -11.08 26.79
C LEU A 3 -17.56 -9.64 27.16
N SER A 4 -16.78 -8.91 27.97
CA SER A 4 -17.09 -7.54 28.37
C SER A 4 -16.84 -6.56 27.21
N LYS A 5 -17.85 -5.74 26.86
CA LYS A 5 -17.69 -4.69 25.84
C LYS A 5 -16.65 -3.65 26.28
N LYS A 6 -16.59 -3.33 27.57
CA LYS A 6 -15.61 -2.40 28.14
C LYS A 6 -14.19 -2.94 28.00
N ASP A 7 -13.98 -4.22 28.28
CA ASP A 7 -12.66 -4.86 28.21
C ASP A 7 -12.18 -4.91 26.76
N LYS A 8 -13.06 -5.24 25.81
CA LYS A 8 -12.72 -5.23 24.37
C LYS A 8 -12.27 -3.86 23.89
N LEU A 9 -12.97 -2.80 24.29
CA LEU A 9 -12.62 -1.42 23.91
C LEU A 9 -11.28 -1.01 24.51
N TRP A 10 -11.01 -1.39 25.76
CA TRP A 10 -9.72 -1.17 26.39
C TRP A 10 -8.61 -1.94 25.68
N GLN A 11 -8.84 -3.24 25.38
CA GLN A 11 -7.88 -4.07 24.64
C GLN A 11 -7.51 -3.42 23.32
N ILE A 12 -8.50 -3.02 22.50
CA ILE A 12 -8.27 -2.35 21.20
C ILE A 12 -7.35 -1.13 21.34
N ARG A 13 -7.55 -0.31 22.37
CA ARG A 13 -6.70 0.88 22.62
C ARG A 13 -5.28 0.53 23.01
N GLU A 14 -5.09 -0.53 23.81
CA GLU A 14 -3.80 -0.91 24.37
C GLU A 14 -3.01 -1.91 23.52
N MET A 15 -3.62 -2.53 22.50
CA MET A 15 -2.98 -3.59 21.69
C MET A 15 -1.60 -3.15 21.18
N TYR A 16 -1.45 -1.91 20.73
CA TYR A 16 -0.18 -1.42 20.19
C TYR A 16 0.91 -1.38 21.28
N ARG A 17 0.58 -0.82 22.45
CA ARG A 17 1.48 -0.80 23.60
C ARG A 17 1.89 -2.20 24.03
N ILE A 18 0.94 -3.14 24.06
CA ILE A 18 1.24 -4.53 24.45
C ILE A 18 2.33 -5.12 23.56
N TYR A 19 2.25 -4.94 22.24
CA TYR A 19 3.28 -5.44 21.32
C TYR A 19 4.56 -4.62 21.34
N SER A 20 4.50 -3.30 21.48
CA SER A 20 5.71 -2.47 21.53
C SER A 20 6.55 -2.69 22.79
N PHE A 21 5.94 -3.17 23.89
CA PHE A 21 6.66 -3.57 25.10
C PHE A 21 7.14 -5.03 25.08
N ALA A 22 6.83 -5.82 24.05
CA ALA A 22 7.33 -7.18 23.94
C ALA A 22 8.84 -7.16 23.62
N THR A 23 9.63 -8.02 24.25
CA THR A 23 11.03 -8.21 23.87
C THR A 23 11.14 -8.93 22.52
N VAL A 24 10.27 -9.93 22.31
CA VAL A 24 10.17 -10.72 21.09
C VAL A 24 8.72 -11.10 20.87
N CYS A 25 8.26 -11.03 19.62
CA CYS A 25 6.99 -11.60 19.21
C CYS A 25 7.22 -12.88 18.40
N ILE A 26 6.64 -13.99 18.85
CA ILE A 26 6.75 -15.27 18.15
C ILE A 26 5.51 -15.46 17.28
N VAL A 27 5.72 -15.41 15.97
CA VAL A 27 4.71 -15.66 14.95
C VAL A 27 4.59 -17.16 14.75
N ILE A 28 3.37 -17.68 14.88
CA ILE A 28 3.02 -19.07 14.57
C ILE A 28 2.00 -19.04 13.43
N PRO A 29 2.43 -19.12 12.16
CA PRO A 29 1.55 -18.89 11.01
C PRO A 29 0.35 -19.86 10.95
N GLY A 30 0.57 -21.12 11.34
CA GLY A 30 -0.48 -22.15 11.46
C GLY A 30 -1.42 -22.00 12.66
N GLY A 31 -1.15 -21.02 13.54
CA GLY A 31 -1.83 -20.84 14.81
C GLY A 31 -1.44 -21.89 15.85
N LEU A 32 -2.08 -21.83 17.02
CA LEU A 32 -1.73 -22.66 18.19
C LEU A 32 -2.10 -24.15 18.05
N ARG A 33 -2.80 -24.55 16.99
CA ARG A 33 -3.29 -25.93 16.81
C ARG A 33 -2.27 -26.84 16.11
N ALA A 34 -1.45 -26.27 15.23
CA ALA A 34 -0.49 -27.03 14.46
C ALA A 34 0.65 -26.11 13.99
N LEU A 35 1.88 -26.63 14.04
CA LEU A 35 3.00 -26.02 13.33
C LEU A 35 2.92 -26.43 11.86
N VAL A 36 3.09 -25.45 10.98
CA VAL A 36 3.10 -25.65 9.52
C VAL A 36 4.53 -25.66 9.01
N SER A 37 4.77 -26.36 7.90
CA SER A 37 6.08 -26.35 7.24
C SER A 37 6.29 -25.04 6.48
N LEU A 38 7.55 -24.70 6.17
CA LEU A 38 7.87 -23.52 5.34
C LEU A 38 7.19 -23.57 3.96
N ALA A 39 6.92 -24.77 3.42
CA ALA A 39 6.31 -24.98 2.11
C ALA A 39 4.78 -24.84 2.09
N GLU A 40 4.14 -24.74 3.27
CA GLU A 40 2.69 -24.61 3.40
C GLU A 40 2.26 -23.14 3.47
N GLU A 41 1.28 -22.75 2.64
CA GLU A 41 0.76 -21.39 2.67
C GLU A 41 -0.25 -21.18 3.80
N THR A 42 -0.14 -20.04 4.51
CA THR A 42 -1.09 -19.64 5.55
C THR A 42 -1.78 -18.33 5.22
N LEU A 43 -2.95 -18.12 5.82
CA LEU A 43 -3.68 -16.84 5.72
C LEU A 43 -3.28 -15.84 6.80
N TRP A 44 -2.21 -16.11 7.55
CA TRP A 44 -1.80 -15.31 8.71
C TRP A 44 -1.57 -13.84 8.32
N ILE A 45 -0.87 -13.60 7.20
CA ILE A 45 -0.51 -12.25 6.73
C ILE A 45 -1.71 -11.42 6.24
N HIS A 46 -2.84 -12.08 5.95
CA HIS A 46 -4.05 -11.41 5.45
C HIS A 46 -4.97 -10.92 6.56
N ARG A 47 -4.67 -11.18 7.83
CA ARG A 47 -5.50 -10.73 8.96
C ARG A 47 -5.07 -9.32 9.39
N ALA A 48 -6.03 -8.45 9.71
CA ALA A 48 -5.74 -7.05 10.07
C ALA A 48 -4.81 -6.93 11.28
N TRP A 49 -5.19 -7.55 12.39
CA TRP A 49 -4.47 -7.46 13.67
C TRP A 49 -3.04 -8.02 13.63
N THR A 50 -2.75 -8.95 12.72
CA THR A 50 -1.41 -9.54 12.64
C THR A 50 -0.36 -8.59 12.07
N LEU A 51 -0.74 -7.42 11.54
CA LEU A 51 0.22 -6.41 11.10
C LEU A 51 0.92 -5.80 12.30
N GLN A 52 0.14 -5.39 13.29
CA GLN A 52 0.65 -4.79 14.51
C GLN A 52 1.46 -5.77 15.35
N GLU A 53 1.12 -7.06 15.29
CA GLU A 53 1.87 -8.14 15.94
C GLU A 53 3.33 -8.20 15.52
N VAL A 54 3.68 -7.68 14.34
CA VAL A 54 5.04 -7.77 13.80
C VAL A 54 5.72 -6.44 13.50
N VAL A 55 4.95 -5.36 13.35
CA VAL A 55 5.51 -4.02 13.10
C VAL A 55 5.77 -3.25 14.40
N ALA A 56 5.04 -3.55 15.48
CA ALA A 56 5.21 -2.85 16.76
C ALA A 56 6.37 -3.37 17.63
N PRO A 57 6.63 -4.69 17.73
CA PRO A 57 7.74 -5.21 18.54
C PRO A 57 9.11 -4.87 17.93
N PRO A 58 10.17 -4.79 18.76
CA PRO A 58 11.55 -4.58 18.29
C PRO A 58 12.15 -5.83 17.61
N SER A 59 11.58 -7.02 17.84
CA SER A 59 12.08 -8.27 17.26
C SER A 59 10.94 -9.28 17.09
N CYS A 60 10.97 -10.00 15.96
CA CYS A 60 10.00 -11.04 15.64
C CYS A 60 10.71 -12.30 15.13
N ALA A 61 10.22 -13.46 15.59
CA ALA A 61 10.67 -14.78 15.12
C ALA A 61 9.47 -15.58 14.58
N VAL A 62 9.71 -16.43 13.60
CA VAL A 62 8.70 -17.31 13.01
C VAL A 62 8.97 -18.75 13.43
N LEU A 63 8.02 -19.36 14.13
CA LEU A 63 8.07 -20.76 14.54
C LEU A 63 7.34 -21.64 13.52
N PHE A 64 8.03 -22.66 13.01
CA PHE A 64 7.52 -23.56 11.99
C PHE A 64 7.92 -25.02 12.27
N ALA A 65 7.23 -25.94 11.59
CA ALA A 65 7.53 -27.37 11.65
C ALA A 65 8.84 -27.66 10.91
N TRP A 66 9.76 -28.33 11.57
CA TRP A 66 11.10 -28.60 11.04
C TRP A 66 11.62 -29.96 11.52
N THR A 67 12.03 -30.81 10.57
CA THR A 67 12.52 -32.17 10.86
C THR A 67 14.01 -32.35 10.61
N LEU A 68 14.64 -31.40 9.91
CA LEU A 68 16.08 -31.42 9.66
C LEU A 68 16.85 -30.94 10.91
N LYS A 69 18.16 -31.15 10.90
CA LYS A 69 19.07 -30.67 11.97
C LYS A 69 19.32 -29.16 11.81
N ALA A 70 20.16 -28.63 12.70
CA ALA A 70 20.69 -27.28 12.57
C ALA A 70 21.46 -27.11 11.25
N GLY A 71 21.41 -25.89 10.72
CA GLY A 71 22.01 -25.52 9.46
C GLY A 71 21.77 -24.05 9.16
N GLU A 72 22.21 -23.63 7.99
CA GLU A 72 22.01 -22.27 7.49
C GLU A 72 21.03 -22.25 6.32
N ILE A 73 20.27 -21.17 6.21
CA ILE A 73 19.43 -20.87 5.04
C ILE A 73 20.11 -19.81 4.20
N GLU A 74 20.41 -20.14 2.95
CA GLU A 74 20.84 -19.17 1.94
C GLU A 74 19.66 -18.77 1.05
N MET A 75 19.50 -17.47 0.85
CA MET A 75 18.47 -16.89 0.00
C MET A 75 19.05 -15.88 -0.98
N LYS A 76 18.42 -15.75 -2.14
CA LYS A 76 18.79 -14.77 -3.16
C LYS A 76 17.57 -14.00 -3.62
N VAL A 77 17.55 -12.69 -3.37
CA VAL A 77 16.47 -11.77 -3.79
C VAL A 77 17.09 -10.60 -4.52
N ALA A 78 16.58 -10.28 -5.71
CA ALA A 78 17.02 -9.14 -6.52
C ALA A 78 18.55 -9.02 -6.71
N GLY A 79 19.25 -10.15 -6.78
CA GLY A 79 20.70 -10.22 -6.97
C GLY A 79 21.52 -10.25 -5.67
N GLU A 80 20.94 -9.87 -4.54
CA GLU A 80 21.57 -9.91 -3.22
C GLU A 80 21.46 -11.30 -2.61
N ARG A 81 22.49 -11.71 -1.85
CA ARG A 81 22.51 -12.99 -1.11
C ARG A 81 22.44 -12.70 0.38
N GLY A 82 21.51 -13.38 1.06
CA GLY A 82 21.43 -13.42 2.52
C GLY A 82 21.68 -14.84 3.03
N SER A 83 22.22 -14.95 4.24
CA SER A 83 22.26 -16.21 5.00
C SER A 83 21.83 -15.98 6.44
N GLU A 84 21.09 -16.92 7.02
CA GLU A 84 20.72 -16.92 8.44
C GLU A 84 20.77 -18.34 9.01
N PRO A 85 21.22 -18.56 10.25
CA PRO A 85 21.11 -19.86 10.91
C PRO A 85 19.65 -20.20 11.27
N ILE A 86 19.30 -21.48 11.16
CA ILE A 86 18.04 -22.01 11.72
C ILE A 86 18.25 -22.36 13.18
N GLU A 87 17.45 -21.77 14.07
CA GLU A 87 17.45 -22.10 15.50
C GLU A 87 16.53 -23.31 15.77
N ILE A 88 17.11 -24.43 16.19
CA ILE A 88 16.34 -25.62 16.55
C ILE A 88 15.68 -25.42 17.93
N VAL A 89 14.36 -25.33 17.95
CA VAL A 89 13.57 -25.20 19.19
C VAL A 89 13.28 -26.57 19.80
N THR A 90 12.90 -27.54 18.97
CA THR A 90 12.71 -28.93 19.40
C THR A 90 13.21 -29.86 18.31
N PRO A 91 14.27 -30.64 18.56
CA PRO A 91 14.89 -31.50 17.55
C PRO A 91 13.87 -32.41 16.85
N GLY A 92 13.89 -32.39 15.52
CA GLY A 92 13.01 -33.20 14.68
C GLY A 92 11.53 -32.77 14.68
N ARG A 93 11.18 -31.64 15.30
CA ARG A 93 9.80 -31.14 15.37
C ARG A 93 9.66 -29.68 14.92
N SER A 94 10.51 -28.78 15.40
CA SER A 94 10.32 -27.35 15.17
C SER A 94 11.60 -26.54 15.22
N ALA A 95 11.58 -25.44 14.50
CA ALA A 95 12.66 -24.47 14.45
C ALA A 95 12.12 -23.04 14.30
N MET A 96 13.00 -22.06 14.51
CA MET A 96 12.74 -20.65 14.33
C MET A 96 13.77 -20.00 13.39
N VAL A 97 13.31 -18.95 12.71
CA VAL A 97 14.13 -17.95 12.03
C VAL A 97 13.56 -16.57 12.32
N SER A 98 14.30 -15.52 12.01
CA SER A 98 13.80 -14.15 12.04
C SER A 98 12.58 -13.98 11.11
N LEU A 99 11.70 -13.04 11.43
CA LEU A 99 10.60 -12.71 10.52
C LEU A 99 11.10 -12.20 9.18
N ASP A 100 12.18 -11.41 9.17
CA ASP A 100 12.79 -10.92 7.93
C ASP A 100 13.21 -12.07 7.01
N ALA A 101 13.96 -13.04 7.51
CA ALA A 101 14.34 -14.22 6.73
C ALA A 101 13.12 -14.99 6.22
N ALA A 102 12.08 -15.18 7.05
CA ALA A 102 10.86 -15.86 6.62
C ALA A 102 10.13 -15.13 5.47
N LEU A 103 10.07 -13.79 5.53
CA LEU A 103 9.47 -12.96 4.48
C LEU A 103 10.33 -12.96 3.21
N THR A 104 11.65 -12.79 3.35
CA THR A 104 12.62 -12.80 2.24
C THR A 104 12.61 -14.14 1.51
N MET A 105 12.53 -15.26 2.23
CA MET A 105 12.33 -16.59 1.64
C MET A 105 11.01 -16.70 0.87
N CYS A 106 9.93 -16.09 1.35
CA CYS A 106 8.64 -16.07 0.63
C CYS A 106 8.76 -15.25 -0.66
N VAL A 107 9.41 -14.07 -0.62
CA VAL A 107 9.63 -13.23 -1.81
C VAL A 107 10.50 -13.96 -2.84
N ALA A 108 11.54 -14.67 -2.40
CA ALA A 108 12.38 -15.50 -3.26
C ALA A 108 11.63 -16.73 -3.84
N GLY A 109 10.57 -17.19 -3.16
CA GLY A 109 9.82 -18.41 -3.48
C GLY A 109 10.58 -19.73 -3.21
N SER A 110 11.89 -19.65 -2.96
CA SER A 110 12.75 -20.78 -2.59
C SER A 110 14.00 -20.32 -1.86
N PHE A 111 14.63 -21.25 -1.13
CA PHE A 111 15.89 -21.06 -0.42
C PHE A 111 16.71 -22.35 -0.44
N THR A 112 17.99 -22.26 -0.13
CA THR A 112 18.88 -23.41 0.00
C THR A 112 19.19 -23.62 1.47
N PHE A 113 18.89 -24.81 1.99
CA PHE A 113 19.32 -25.22 3.33
C PHE A 113 20.68 -25.93 3.24
N ILE A 114 21.63 -25.53 4.09
CA ILE A 114 22.96 -26.12 4.20
C ILE A 114 23.11 -26.73 5.59
N SER A 115 23.23 -28.05 5.66
CA SER A 115 23.42 -28.77 6.91
C SER A 115 24.75 -28.43 7.58
N SER A 116 24.73 -28.18 8.90
CA SER A 116 25.96 -28.01 9.71
C SER A 116 26.58 -29.34 10.16
N ASP A 117 26.09 -30.50 9.69
CA ASP A 117 26.59 -31.81 10.14
C ASP A 117 28.01 -32.09 9.60
N ALA A 118 29.01 -31.96 10.47
CA ALA A 118 30.43 -32.09 10.14
C ALA A 118 30.84 -33.48 9.62
N ASN A 119 29.99 -34.51 9.79
CA ASN A 119 30.26 -35.89 9.41
C ASN A 119 29.64 -36.30 8.06
N GLN A 120 28.98 -35.38 7.36
CA GLN A 120 28.51 -35.59 5.99
C GLN A 120 29.11 -34.54 5.06
N VAL A 121 29.33 -34.88 3.79
CA VAL A 121 29.54 -33.88 2.73
C VAL A 121 28.39 -32.89 2.84
N SER A 122 28.68 -31.58 2.97
CA SER A 122 27.68 -30.52 3.13
C SER A 122 26.55 -30.72 2.14
N SER A 123 25.42 -31.23 2.62
CA SER A 123 24.26 -31.50 1.80
C SER A 123 23.47 -30.20 1.71
N SER A 124 23.51 -29.59 0.53
CA SER A 124 22.65 -28.45 0.20
C SER A 124 21.33 -28.97 -0.35
N ILE A 125 20.21 -28.56 0.24
CA ILE A 125 18.87 -28.94 -0.19
C ILE A 125 18.12 -27.68 -0.61
N GLN A 126 17.63 -27.65 -1.85
CA GLN A 126 16.74 -26.58 -2.30
C GLN A 126 15.32 -26.84 -1.78
N MET A 127 14.72 -25.83 -1.17
CA MET A 127 13.40 -25.90 -0.54
C MET A 127 12.54 -24.71 -0.96
N HIS A 128 11.21 -24.88 -0.90
CA HIS A 128 10.26 -23.79 -1.16
C HIS A 128 9.79 -23.14 0.14
N CYS A 129 9.56 -21.83 0.10
CA CYS A 129 8.89 -21.11 1.17
C CYS A 129 7.62 -20.47 0.64
N ARG A 130 6.49 -20.74 1.29
CA ARG A 130 5.16 -20.26 0.91
C ARG A 130 4.32 -19.74 2.09
N LEU A 131 4.89 -19.68 3.30
CA LEU A 131 4.18 -19.35 4.56
C LEU A 131 3.24 -18.15 4.45
N PHE A 132 3.68 -17.09 3.76
CA PHE A 132 2.97 -15.82 3.62
C PHE A 132 2.50 -15.51 2.20
N GLY A 133 2.48 -16.54 1.34
CA GLY A 133 2.09 -16.44 -0.06
C GLY A 133 2.91 -17.38 -0.93
N GLY A 134 2.30 -17.93 -1.98
CA GLY A 134 3.00 -18.70 -3.00
C GLY A 134 2.61 -18.27 -4.42
N PRO A 135 3.42 -18.64 -5.44
CA PRO A 135 3.03 -18.45 -6.84
C PRO A 135 1.71 -19.18 -7.08
N HIS A 136 0.69 -18.47 -7.56
CA HIS A 136 -0.64 -19.07 -7.75
C HIS A 136 -0.60 -20.11 -8.86
N ASP A 137 -0.70 -21.38 -8.51
CA ASP A 137 -1.14 -22.41 -9.45
C ASP A 137 -2.64 -22.19 -9.74
N LYS A 138 -2.94 -21.69 -10.94
CA LYS A 138 -4.24 -21.86 -11.65
C LYS A 138 -5.46 -21.10 -11.13
N GLN A 139 -5.35 -19.82 -10.77
CA GLN A 139 -6.49 -18.92 -10.97
C GLN A 139 -6.14 -17.91 -12.06
N PRO A 140 -6.95 -17.77 -13.13
CA PRO A 140 -6.80 -16.64 -14.02
C PRO A 140 -7.14 -15.41 -13.18
N VAL A 141 -6.11 -14.74 -12.65
CA VAL A 141 -6.23 -13.32 -12.33
C VAL A 141 -6.66 -12.71 -13.66
N ALA A 142 -7.95 -12.39 -13.78
CA ALA A 142 -8.43 -11.59 -14.88
C ALA A 142 -7.70 -10.26 -14.71
N GLN A 143 -6.55 -10.16 -15.37
CA GLN A 143 -5.77 -8.96 -15.48
C GLN A 143 -6.79 -7.91 -15.92
N LEU A 144 -6.98 -6.85 -15.14
CA LEU A 144 -7.36 -5.61 -15.79
C LEU A 144 -6.34 -5.38 -16.92
N PRO A 145 -6.59 -4.49 -17.88
CA PRO A 145 -5.53 -4.01 -18.77
C PRO A 145 -4.37 -3.29 -18.01
N THR A 146 -4.10 -3.62 -16.74
CA THR A 146 -2.97 -3.23 -15.88
C THR A 146 -1.63 -3.82 -16.30
N LYS A 147 -1.53 -4.58 -17.40
CA LYS A 147 -0.22 -4.82 -18.05
C LYS A 147 0.49 -3.51 -18.46
N MET A 148 -0.21 -2.38 -18.46
CA MET A 148 0.36 -1.06 -18.74
C MET A 148 1.20 -0.45 -17.61
N VAL A 149 1.00 -0.84 -16.35
CA VAL A 149 1.78 -0.31 -15.20
C VAL A 149 2.96 -1.21 -14.86
N SER A 150 3.34 -2.12 -15.76
CA SER A 150 4.57 -2.89 -15.61
C SER A 150 5.75 -1.96 -15.84
N THR A 151 6.36 -1.50 -14.75
CA THR A 151 7.77 -1.12 -14.76
C THR A 151 8.53 -2.35 -15.23
N ALA A 152 9.18 -2.25 -16.39
CA ALA A 152 9.93 -3.36 -16.97
C ALA A 152 10.83 -3.99 -15.89
N ASN A 153 10.56 -5.25 -15.54
CA ASN A 153 11.34 -6.15 -14.67
C ASN A 153 11.03 -6.23 -13.15
N SER A 154 9.83 -5.92 -12.64
CA SER A 154 9.55 -6.31 -11.24
C SER A 154 9.27 -7.82 -11.13
N ASP A 155 10.31 -8.64 -10.91
CA ASP A 155 10.25 -10.08 -10.57
C ASP A 155 9.58 -10.35 -9.19
N ILE A 156 9.01 -9.34 -8.55
CA ILE A 156 8.38 -9.42 -7.23
C ILE A 156 7.04 -10.15 -7.36
N GLN A 157 7.02 -11.41 -6.96
CA GLN A 157 5.81 -12.24 -7.01
C GLN A 157 4.84 -11.96 -5.86
N LEU A 158 5.33 -11.35 -4.76
CA LEU A 158 4.55 -11.12 -3.54
C LEU A 158 4.71 -9.68 -3.03
N PRO A 159 4.10 -8.69 -3.71
CA PRO A 159 4.27 -7.29 -3.36
C PRO A 159 3.73 -6.94 -1.96
N HIS A 160 2.73 -7.66 -1.47
CA HIS A 160 2.24 -7.50 -0.08
C HIS A 160 3.23 -8.00 0.97
N VAL A 161 4.05 -9.01 0.64
CA VAL A 161 5.13 -9.48 1.51
C VAL A 161 6.28 -8.48 1.50
N SER A 162 6.61 -7.93 0.32
CA SER A 162 7.63 -6.89 0.18
C SER A 162 7.26 -5.64 0.98
N ALA A 163 6.03 -5.13 0.85
CA ALA A 163 5.57 -4.01 1.67
C ALA A 163 5.70 -4.29 3.18
N LEU A 164 5.50 -5.54 3.63
CA LEU A 164 5.69 -5.90 5.03
C LEU A 164 7.16 -5.89 5.45
N ILE A 165 8.09 -6.37 4.62
CA ILE A 165 9.54 -6.31 4.89
C ILE A 165 9.93 -4.86 5.17
N PHE A 166 9.54 -3.92 4.31
CA PHE A 166 9.85 -2.51 4.54
C PHE A 166 9.09 -1.90 5.72
N ALA A 167 7.87 -2.34 6.03
CA ALA A 167 7.16 -1.87 7.21
C ALA A 167 7.81 -2.27 8.54
N ILE A 168 8.52 -3.42 8.58
CA ILE A 168 9.24 -3.91 9.77
C ILE A 168 10.70 -3.46 9.83
N ASP A 169 11.25 -2.95 8.73
CA ASP A 169 12.65 -2.52 8.66
C ASP A 169 12.87 -1.29 9.56
N ALA A 170 13.87 -1.40 10.44
CA ALA A 170 14.26 -0.34 11.37
C ALA A 170 15.21 0.68 10.73
N HIS A 171 15.67 0.45 9.49
CA HIS A 171 16.71 1.23 8.82
C HIS A 171 16.20 1.87 7.52
N LEU A 172 14.90 2.15 7.44
CA LEU A 172 14.33 2.89 6.32
C LEU A 172 14.86 4.32 6.23
N ASP A 173 14.89 4.83 4.99
CA ASP A 173 15.36 6.18 4.69
C ASP A 173 14.49 7.27 5.33
N THR A 174 13.16 7.06 5.41
CA THR A 174 12.21 8.04 5.95
C THR A 174 11.06 7.40 6.72
N GLU A 175 10.47 8.15 7.67
CA GLU A 175 9.25 7.72 8.37
C GLU A 175 8.06 7.61 7.41
N GLU A 176 7.97 8.49 6.40
CA GLU A 176 6.93 8.44 5.37
C GLU A 176 6.92 7.11 4.62
N MET A 177 8.11 6.60 4.28
CA MET A 177 8.24 5.30 3.63
C MET A 177 7.64 4.17 4.49
N ARG A 178 7.92 4.18 5.80
CA ARG A 178 7.36 3.21 6.74
C ARG A 178 5.85 3.30 6.83
N GLU A 179 5.31 4.51 6.99
CA GLU A 179 3.87 4.76 7.07
C GLU A 179 3.15 4.32 5.79
N PHE A 180 3.71 4.64 4.63
CA PHE A 180 3.18 4.23 3.33
C PHE A 180 3.08 2.71 3.22
N CYS A 181 4.12 1.99 3.66
CA CYS A 181 4.13 0.53 3.70
C CYS A 181 3.10 -0.03 4.69
N ILE A 182 2.90 0.61 5.84
CA ILE A 182 1.84 0.24 6.79
C ILE A 182 0.46 0.37 6.14
N TRP A 183 0.20 1.46 5.39
CA TRP A 183 -1.04 1.63 4.63
C TRP A 183 -1.23 0.54 3.58
N GLN A 184 -0.19 0.23 2.80
CA GLN A 184 -0.23 -0.86 1.80
C GLN A 184 -0.51 -2.22 2.45
N CYS A 185 0.14 -2.53 3.57
CA CYS A 185 -0.13 -3.75 4.32
C CYS A 185 -1.57 -3.81 4.84
N ALA A 186 -2.08 -2.72 5.43
CA ALA A 186 -3.44 -2.65 5.94
C ALA A 186 -4.48 -2.81 4.82
N PHE A 187 -4.16 -2.29 3.63
CA PHE A 187 -5.03 -2.30 2.48
C PHE A 187 -5.36 -3.71 1.97
N VAL A 188 -4.41 -4.64 2.01
CA VAL A 188 -4.59 -6.05 1.58
C VAL A 188 -5.00 -7.00 2.70
N ARG A 189 -5.31 -6.47 3.88
CA ARG A 189 -5.72 -7.24 5.05
C ARG A 189 -7.22 -7.13 5.30
N THR A 190 -7.78 -8.17 5.90
CA THR A 190 -9.20 -8.29 6.22
C THR A 190 -9.43 -8.49 7.72
N SER A 191 -10.62 -8.13 8.15
CA SER A 191 -11.13 -8.39 9.49
C SER A 191 -12.61 -8.72 9.41
N SER A 192 -13.10 -9.47 10.41
CA SER A 192 -14.54 -9.69 10.63
C SER A 192 -15.32 -8.38 10.84
N ARG A 193 -14.64 -7.32 11.32
CA ARG A 193 -15.22 -5.99 11.51
C ARG A 193 -14.42 -4.99 10.68
N PRO A 194 -15.01 -4.30 9.70
CA PRO A 194 -14.29 -3.36 8.84
C PRO A 194 -13.48 -2.31 9.62
N VAL A 195 -14.04 -1.81 10.73
CA VAL A 195 -13.40 -0.78 11.56
C VAL A 195 -12.10 -1.26 12.23
N ASP A 196 -11.99 -2.56 12.52
CA ASP A 196 -10.81 -3.13 13.17
C ASP A 196 -9.55 -3.04 12.29
N VAL A 197 -9.69 -2.91 10.96
CA VAL A 197 -8.55 -2.64 10.08
C VAL A 197 -7.89 -1.31 10.44
N VAL A 198 -8.70 -0.27 10.71
CA VAL A 198 -8.21 1.05 11.12
C VAL A 198 -7.60 0.98 12.52
N PHE A 199 -8.28 0.31 13.46
CA PHE A 199 -7.75 0.17 14.82
C PHE A 199 -6.46 -0.64 14.88
N SER A 200 -6.26 -1.60 13.97
CA SER A 200 -5.03 -2.40 13.90
C SER A 200 -3.79 -1.62 13.45
N ILE A 201 -3.95 -0.40 12.93
CA ILE A 201 -2.84 0.43 12.46
C ILE A 201 -2.71 1.78 13.15
N MET A 202 -3.75 2.23 13.88
CA MET A 202 -3.72 3.56 14.52
C MET A 202 -2.46 3.76 15.38
N GLY A 203 -2.10 2.77 16.20
CA GLY A 203 -0.91 2.84 17.06
C GLY A 203 0.40 2.76 16.28
N LEU A 204 0.45 2.00 15.18
CA LEU A 204 1.61 1.95 14.29
C LEU A 204 1.90 3.30 13.62
N LEU A 205 0.85 4.09 13.41
CA LEU A 205 0.86 5.44 12.86
C LEU A 205 0.82 6.52 13.96
N GLY A 206 1.12 6.18 15.22
CA GLY A 206 1.23 7.17 16.30
C GLY A 206 -0.09 7.87 16.70
N VAL A 207 -1.24 7.28 16.36
CA VAL A 207 -2.58 7.81 16.64
C VAL A 207 -3.33 6.89 17.59
N THR A 208 -4.14 7.47 18.48
CA THR A 208 -5.06 6.72 19.34
C THR A 208 -6.48 7.26 19.18
N LEU A 209 -7.32 6.52 18.46
CA LEU A 209 -8.75 6.82 18.32
C LEU A 209 -9.54 6.26 19.51
N ASP A 210 -10.70 6.85 19.81
CA ASP A 210 -11.68 6.24 20.72
C ASP A 210 -12.54 5.21 19.96
N PRO A 211 -12.40 3.89 20.22
CA PRO A 211 -13.19 2.87 19.52
C PRO A 211 -14.69 2.92 19.84
N LYS A 212 -15.11 3.64 20.90
CA LYS A 212 -16.54 3.86 21.21
C LYS A 212 -17.21 4.81 20.24
N ALA A 213 -16.45 5.65 19.55
CA ALA A 213 -16.98 6.62 18.60
C ALA A 213 -17.43 5.98 17.27
N PHE A 214 -17.08 4.71 17.03
CA PHE A 214 -17.29 4.05 15.74
C PHE A 214 -18.11 2.76 15.87
N GLY A 215 -19.00 2.53 14.90
CA GLY A 215 -19.71 1.27 14.75
C GLY A 215 -18.80 0.17 14.17
N VAL A 216 -19.20 -1.10 14.31
CA VAL A 216 -18.40 -2.24 13.80
C VAL A 216 -18.17 -2.20 12.27
N GLY A 217 -19.11 -1.62 11.53
CA GLY A 217 -19.02 -1.43 10.08
C GLY A 217 -18.44 -0.08 9.65
N ASP A 218 -18.13 0.80 10.59
CA ASP A 218 -17.80 2.20 10.32
C ASP A 218 -16.30 2.40 10.02
N ARG A 219 -15.84 1.73 8.96
CA ARG A 219 -14.45 1.86 8.49
C ARG A 219 -14.18 3.25 7.92
N LEU A 220 -15.15 3.83 7.23
CA LEU A 220 -15.00 5.08 6.49
C LEU A 220 -14.72 6.24 7.46
N SER A 221 -15.59 6.45 8.45
CA SER A 221 -15.42 7.53 9.43
C SER A 221 -14.19 7.33 10.29
N ALA A 222 -13.86 6.07 10.65
CA ALA A 222 -12.62 5.76 11.37
C ALA A 222 -11.37 6.08 10.54
N THR A 223 -11.40 5.83 9.22
CA THR A 223 -10.29 6.19 8.32
C THR A 223 -10.11 7.70 8.24
N ILE A 224 -11.21 8.46 8.12
CA ILE A 224 -11.18 9.93 8.15
C ILE A 224 -10.58 10.41 9.46
N ALA A 225 -11.07 9.91 10.60
CA ALA A 225 -10.57 10.31 11.91
C ALA A 225 -9.07 10.01 12.08
N LEU A 226 -8.60 8.85 11.61
CA LEU A 226 -7.18 8.49 11.61
C LEU A 226 -6.36 9.45 10.74
N ALA A 227 -6.76 9.66 9.49
CA ALA A 227 -6.07 10.55 8.55
C ALA A 227 -6.03 12.00 9.07
N ARG A 228 -7.12 12.49 9.66
CA ARG A 228 -7.19 13.80 10.31
C ARG A 228 -6.20 13.96 11.46
N GLU A 229 -6.09 12.94 12.31
CA GLU A 229 -5.15 13.00 13.45
C GLU A 229 -3.70 12.96 12.97
N ILE A 230 -3.37 12.13 11.97
CA ILE A 230 -2.03 12.09 11.35
C ILE A 230 -1.66 13.48 10.81
N LEU A 231 -2.54 14.10 10.02
CA LEU A 231 -2.33 15.45 9.49
C LEU A 231 -2.28 16.51 10.59
N GLY A 232 -3.08 16.37 11.64
CA GLY A 232 -3.10 17.26 12.81
C GLY A 232 -1.78 17.26 13.59
N GLN A 233 -1.01 16.17 13.50
CA GLN A 233 0.35 16.08 14.03
C GLN A 233 1.41 16.72 13.10
N GLY A 234 1.00 17.31 11.97
CA GLY A 234 1.89 17.91 10.97
C GLY A 234 2.57 16.90 10.04
N ARG A 235 2.13 15.63 10.04
CA ARG A 235 2.69 14.56 9.20
C ARG A 235 2.07 14.58 7.80
N SER A 236 2.67 13.85 6.87
CA SER A 236 2.22 13.80 5.48
C SER A 236 1.01 12.89 5.28
N ALA A 237 0.33 13.06 4.16
CA ALA A 237 -0.70 12.17 3.65
C ALA A 237 -0.07 10.91 3.04
N SER A 238 0.60 10.11 3.87
CA SER A 238 1.36 8.90 3.50
C SER A 238 0.51 7.78 2.87
N TRP A 239 -0.80 7.97 2.74
CA TRP A 239 -1.70 7.04 2.03
C TRP A 239 -1.80 7.32 0.52
N LEU A 240 -1.39 8.50 0.05
CA LEU A 240 -1.59 8.92 -1.33
C LEU A 240 -0.76 8.08 -2.31
N GLY A 241 -1.43 7.49 -3.30
CA GLY A 241 -0.77 6.67 -4.32
C GLY A 241 -0.45 5.24 -3.89
N MET A 242 -0.96 4.77 -2.74
CA MET A 242 -0.75 3.39 -2.24
C MET A 242 -1.18 2.30 -3.23
N SER A 243 -2.14 2.62 -4.12
CA SER A 243 -2.57 1.76 -5.22
C SER A 243 -3.06 2.61 -6.39
N VAL A 244 -2.27 2.68 -7.47
CA VAL A 244 -2.64 3.41 -8.70
C VAL A 244 -3.47 2.57 -9.67
N GLY A 245 -3.44 1.23 -9.51
CA GLY A 245 -4.19 0.29 -10.35
C GLY A 245 -5.64 0.07 -9.93
N LEU A 246 -6.05 0.66 -8.79
CA LEU A 246 -7.41 0.55 -8.28
C LEU A 246 -8.19 1.85 -8.43
N PRO A 247 -9.51 1.76 -8.70
CA PRO A 247 -10.37 2.93 -8.69
C PRO A 247 -10.32 3.64 -7.33
N PRO A 248 -10.37 4.99 -7.33
CA PRO A 248 -10.63 5.78 -6.13
C PRO A 248 -11.94 5.38 -5.44
N CYS A 249 -11.96 5.44 -4.11
CA CYS A 249 -13.18 5.33 -3.31
C CYS A 249 -14.06 6.55 -3.58
N SER A 250 -15.31 6.35 -3.98
CA SER A 250 -16.21 7.46 -4.32
C SER A 250 -16.56 8.38 -3.14
N SER A 251 -16.35 7.93 -1.90
CA SER A 251 -16.60 8.75 -0.69
C SER A 251 -15.38 9.51 -0.17
N LEU A 252 -14.15 9.01 -0.34
CA LEU A 252 -12.92 9.71 0.12
C LEU A 252 -12.08 10.26 -1.02
N SER A 253 -12.11 9.59 -2.17
CA SER A 253 -11.36 9.88 -3.38
C SER A 253 -9.83 9.75 -3.27
N THR A 254 -9.20 10.22 -2.19
CA THR A 254 -7.76 10.07 -1.96
C THR A 254 -7.34 8.68 -1.49
N PHE A 255 -8.30 7.78 -1.27
CA PHE A 255 -8.08 6.37 -0.97
C PHE A 255 -8.61 5.52 -2.12
N PRO A 256 -7.98 4.37 -2.44
CA PRO A 256 -8.59 3.38 -3.30
C PRO A 256 -9.86 2.79 -2.67
N ILE A 257 -10.70 2.14 -3.49
CA ILE A 257 -11.83 1.34 -3.00
C ILE A 257 -11.39 0.36 -1.90
N PHE A 258 -12.13 0.31 -0.79
CA PHE A 258 -11.80 -0.57 0.33
C PHE A 258 -12.14 -2.04 0.01
N PRO A 259 -11.37 -3.01 0.52
CA PRO A 259 -11.72 -4.41 0.38
C PRO A 259 -12.97 -4.76 1.18
N ARG A 260 -13.72 -5.74 0.68
CA ARG A 260 -14.81 -6.39 1.42
C ARG A 260 -14.25 -7.19 2.59
N THR A 261 -15.01 -7.22 3.68
CA THR A 261 -14.61 -7.94 4.88
C THR A 261 -14.81 -9.44 4.75
N SER A 262 -13.81 -10.18 5.22
CA SER A 262 -13.84 -11.62 5.45
C SER A 262 -13.20 -11.89 6.81
N VAL A 263 -13.64 -12.96 7.49
CA VAL A 263 -13.14 -13.34 8.82
C VAL A 263 -11.69 -13.85 8.75
N ALA A 264 -11.33 -14.54 7.67
CA ALA A 264 -10.01 -15.12 7.45
C ALA A 264 -9.83 -15.45 5.97
N GLY A 265 -9.67 -14.42 5.15
CA GLY A 265 -9.50 -14.57 3.71
C GLY A 265 -8.66 -13.46 3.11
N ARG A 266 -8.17 -13.70 1.89
CA ARG A 266 -7.54 -12.66 1.09
C ARG A 266 -8.55 -11.56 0.79
N ALA A 267 -8.08 -10.32 0.71
CA ALA A 267 -8.90 -9.17 0.40
C ALA A 267 -9.53 -9.27 -1.01
N THR A 268 -10.85 -9.10 -1.10
CA THR A 268 -11.59 -8.99 -2.37
C THR A 268 -12.20 -7.61 -2.52
N TYR A 269 -12.38 -7.17 -3.75
CA TYR A 269 -12.83 -5.82 -4.07
C TYR A 269 -14.04 -5.86 -4.99
N ALA A 270 -15.02 -5.02 -4.70
CA ALA A 270 -16.15 -4.77 -5.58
C ALA A 270 -15.77 -3.67 -6.56
N LEU A 271 -15.61 -4.02 -7.83
CA LEU A 271 -15.31 -3.05 -8.87
C LEU A 271 -16.59 -2.35 -9.36
N PRO A 272 -16.49 -1.13 -9.90
CA PRO A 272 -17.66 -0.39 -10.42
C PRO A 272 -18.46 -1.13 -11.50
N ASN A 273 -17.85 -2.07 -12.21
CA ASN A 273 -18.50 -2.90 -13.22
C ASN A 273 -19.33 -4.07 -12.63
N GLY A 274 -19.37 -4.21 -11.30
CA GLY A 274 -20.07 -5.29 -10.61
C GLY A 274 -19.23 -6.56 -10.40
N ASP A 275 -18.01 -6.61 -10.94
CA ASP A 275 -17.12 -7.76 -10.74
C ASP A 275 -16.57 -7.77 -9.31
N GLU A 276 -16.57 -8.94 -8.69
CA GLU A 276 -15.75 -9.20 -7.51
C GLU A 276 -14.41 -9.80 -7.92
N ARG A 277 -13.32 -9.17 -7.52
CA ARG A 277 -11.98 -9.66 -7.84
C ARG A 277 -11.09 -9.75 -6.61
N LEU A 278 -10.28 -10.80 -6.57
CA LEU A 278 -9.07 -10.83 -5.76
C LEU A 278 -8.11 -9.83 -6.37
N ILE A 279 -7.91 -8.70 -5.70
CA ILE A 279 -6.93 -7.71 -6.15
C ILE A 279 -5.80 -7.71 -5.14
N GLN A 280 -4.64 -8.22 -5.58
CA GLN A 280 -3.40 -8.07 -4.84
C GLN A 280 -2.83 -6.69 -5.13
N LEU A 281 -1.93 -6.20 -4.27
CA LEU A 281 -1.08 -5.08 -4.66
C LEU A 281 -0.45 -5.42 -5.99
N THR A 282 -0.54 -4.51 -6.95
CA THR A 282 0.04 -4.73 -8.27
C THR A 282 1.54 -4.48 -8.27
N GLU A 283 2.03 -3.73 -7.28
CA GLU A 283 3.41 -3.29 -7.17
C GLU A 283 3.80 -3.17 -5.70
N ALA A 284 5.08 -3.41 -5.40
CA ALA A 284 5.70 -3.07 -4.13
C ALA A 284 6.51 -1.79 -4.36
N VAL A 285 5.95 -0.66 -3.93
CA VAL A 285 6.51 0.68 -4.20
C VAL A 285 6.44 1.51 -2.94
N TYR A 286 7.22 2.58 -2.90
CA TYR A 286 7.21 3.52 -1.80
C TYR A 286 7.62 4.91 -2.28
N PRO A 287 7.13 5.98 -1.65
CA PRO A 287 7.58 7.34 -1.93
C PRO A 287 9.06 7.47 -1.59
N ASN A 288 9.81 8.09 -2.47
CA ASN A 288 11.19 8.47 -2.25
C ASN A 288 11.29 9.99 -2.36
N GLU A 289 11.86 10.61 -1.32
CA GLU A 289 12.14 12.02 -1.28
C GLU A 289 13.33 12.39 -2.18
N ILE A 290 13.06 12.48 -3.48
CA ILE A 290 13.85 13.38 -4.30
C ILE A 290 13.41 14.78 -3.89
N GLY A 291 14.30 15.59 -3.30
CA GLY A 291 14.01 16.91 -2.70
C GLY A 291 13.30 17.96 -3.59
N MET A 292 12.89 17.58 -4.80
CA MET A 292 12.01 18.29 -5.71
C MET A 292 10.51 18.11 -5.38
N PHE A 293 10.11 16.98 -4.77
CA PHE A 293 8.72 16.70 -4.41
C PHE A 293 8.64 16.34 -2.92
N PRO A 294 8.45 17.32 -2.04
CA PRO A 294 8.30 17.03 -0.62
C PRO A 294 6.99 16.23 -0.38
N PRO A 295 6.95 15.47 0.73
CA PRO A 295 5.74 14.82 1.22
C PRO A 295 4.53 15.77 1.21
N LEU A 296 3.36 15.29 0.78
CA LEU A 296 2.16 16.12 0.73
C LEU A 296 1.55 16.25 2.13
N THR A 297 1.65 17.44 2.72
CA THR A 297 1.02 17.80 4.00
C THR A 297 -0.24 18.62 3.78
N GLY A 298 -1.10 18.72 4.80
CA GLY A 298 -2.31 19.54 4.71
C GLY A 298 -3.26 19.30 5.86
N SER A 299 -4.56 19.45 5.61
CA SER A 299 -5.63 19.22 6.59
C SER A 299 -6.78 18.45 5.96
N MET A 300 -7.46 17.62 6.73
CA MET A 300 -8.66 16.92 6.30
C MET A 300 -9.87 17.34 7.14
N ASP A 301 -11.02 17.56 6.49
CA ASP A 301 -12.28 17.87 7.18
C ASP A 301 -13.03 16.61 7.66
N GLU A 302 -14.17 16.79 8.32
CA GLU A 302 -14.99 15.67 8.81
C GLU A 302 -15.67 14.84 7.74
N TYR A 303 -15.68 15.33 6.50
CA TYR A 303 -16.27 14.67 5.35
C TYR A 303 -15.19 14.01 4.47
N GLY A 304 -13.93 13.99 4.92
CA GLY A 304 -12.84 13.35 4.21
C GLY A 304 -12.26 14.18 3.06
N TYR A 305 -12.56 15.48 2.99
CA TYR A 305 -11.89 16.37 2.02
C TYR A 305 -10.52 16.75 2.53
N PHE A 306 -9.49 16.34 1.79
CA PHE A 306 -8.10 16.68 2.03
C PHE A 306 -7.71 17.96 1.28
N THR A 307 -7.31 18.99 2.04
CA THR A 307 -6.82 20.25 1.51
C THR A 307 -5.29 20.32 1.61
N PHE A 308 -4.62 20.58 0.49
CA PHE A 308 -3.16 20.59 0.38
C PHE A 308 -2.69 21.42 -0.81
N GLU A 309 -1.38 21.69 -0.87
CA GLU A 309 -0.74 22.31 -2.02
C GLU A 309 0.20 21.35 -2.74
N ALA A 310 0.17 21.35 -4.07
CA ALA A 310 1.03 20.51 -4.89
C ALA A 310 1.35 21.16 -6.24
N LEU A 311 2.40 20.68 -6.90
CA LEU A 311 2.69 21.02 -8.29
C LEU A 311 1.62 20.42 -9.19
N ALA A 312 1.06 21.22 -10.09
CA ALA A 312 0.01 20.77 -10.98
C ALA A 312 0.02 21.46 -12.34
N ALA A 313 -0.52 20.75 -13.32
CA ALA A 313 -0.76 21.22 -14.68
C ALA A 313 -2.22 20.98 -15.08
N VAL A 314 -2.75 21.82 -15.97
CA VAL A 314 -4.09 21.62 -16.52
C VAL A 314 -4.09 20.33 -17.34
N ALA A 315 -5.08 19.47 -17.12
CA ALA A 315 -5.26 18.24 -17.86
C ALA A 315 -6.56 18.31 -18.66
N VAL A 316 -6.50 18.01 -19.95
CA VAL A 316 -7.67 18.00 -20.83
C VAL A 316 -7.82 16.62 -21.45
N ALA A 317 -9.04 16.08 -21.49
CA ALA A 317 -9.28 14.78 -22.11
C ALA A 317 -8.85 14.83 -23.59
N ALA A 318 -8.00 13.88 -23.99
CA ALA A 318 -7.39 13.89 -25.31
C ALA A 318 -8.44 13.65 -26.41
N PRO A 319 -8.37 14.38 -27.55
CA PRO A 319 -9.19 14.08 -28.72
C PRO A 319 -8.77 12.74 -29.34
N PRO A 320 -9.62 12.12 -30.19
CA PRO A 320 -9.33 10.82 -30.80
C PRO A 320 -7.98 10.72 -31.52
N SER A 321 -7.49 11.83 -32.08
CA SER A 321 -6.20 11.93 -32.79
C SER A 321 -4.97 11.79 -31.88
N THR A 322 -5.10 12.09 -30.60
CA THR A 322 -3.99 12.08 -29.62
C THR A 322 -4.09 10.90 -28.66
N ILE A 323 -5.02 9.97 -28.90
CA ILE A 323 -5.13 8.74 -28.10
C ILE A 323 -3.87 7.90 -28.32
N LEU A 324 -3.13 7.71 -27.23
CA LEU A 324 -1.94 6.87 -27.24
C LEU A 324 -2.32 5.41 -27.52
N PRO A 325 -1.49 4.62 -28.23
CA PRO A 325 -1.71 3.18 -28.34
C PRO A 325 -1.68 2.51 -26.96
N ALA A 326 -2.35 1.36 -26.82
CA ALA A 326 -2.48 0.66 -25.54
C ALA A 326 -1.17 0.11 -24.94
N SER A 327 -0.05 0.17 -25.67
CA SER A 327 1.26 -0.20 -25.16
C SER A 327 2.04 0.98 -24.56
N PHE A 328 1.59 2.22 -24.76
CA PHE A 328 2.32 3.43 -24.35
C PHE A 328 1.58 4.18 -23.24
N LEU A 329 2.33 4.56 -22.20
CA LEU A 329 1.84 5.40 -21.10
C LEU A 329 1.95 6.90 -21.41
N TYR A 330 2.88 7.28 -22.28
CA TYR A 330 3.14 8.66 -22.67
C TYR A 330 3.70 8.70 -24.09
N ASN A 331 3.61 9.87 -24.73
CA ASN A 331 4.21 10.13 -26.04
C ASN A 331 5.73 10.33 -25.98
N ASP A 332 6.25 10.96 -24.93
CA ASP A 332 7.67 11.26 -24.75
C ASP A 332 8.09 11.04 -23.27
N PRO A 333 9.22 10.36 -22.99
CA PRO A 333 9.66 10.06 -21.62
C PRO A 333 10.22 11.25 -20.82
N ASN A 334 10.58 12.36 -21.47
CA ASN A 334 11.15 13.54 -20.83
C ASN A 334 10.16 14.71 -20.79
N ILE A 335 9.24 14.80 -21.76
CA ILE A 335 8.22 15.85 -21.86
C ILE A 335 6.88 15.21 -22.24
N PRO A 336 6.25 14.44 -21.34
CA PRO A 336 5.02 13.71 -21.62
C PRO A 336 3.80 14.64 -21.69
N THR A 337 3.60 15.31 -22.83
CA THR A 337 2.45 16.20 -23.07
C THR A 337 1.15 15.44 -23.33
N ALA A 338 1.23 14.16 -23.68
CA ALA A 338 0.08 13.25 -23.71
C ALA A 338 0.36 12.08 -22.77
N LEU A 339 -0.57 11.82 -21.86
CA LEU A 339 -0.47 10.79 -20.83
C LEU A 339 -1.69 9.86 -20.86
N ARG A 340 -1.44 8.58 -20.65
CA ARG A 340 -2.48 7.59 -20.41
C ARG A 340 -2.57 7.29 -18.92
N ALA A 341 -3.78 7.39 -18.40
CA ALA A 341 -4.11 7.13 -17.02
C ALA A 341 -4.26 5.62 -16.76
N SER A 342 -4.25 5.22 -15.49
CA SER A 342 -4.41 3.82 -15.08
C SER A 342 -5.78 3.22 -15.41
N ASP A 343 -6.80 4.06 -15.60
CA ASP A 343 -8.13 3.66 -16.11
C ASP A 343 -8.18 3.49 -17.64
N GLY A 344 -7.08 3.76 -18.34
CA GLY A 344 -6.94 3.69 -19.79
C GLY A 344 -7.32 4.96 -20.55
N SER A 345 -7.86 5.97 -19.89
CA SER A 345 -8.16 7.28 -20.50
C SER A 345 -6.86 8.02 -20.89
N THR A 346 -6.91 8.85 -21.93
CA THR A 346 -5.76 9.64 -22.40
C THR A 346 -6.03 11.13 -22.20
N TRP A 347 -5.00 11.86 -21.80
CA TRP A 347 -5.07 13.26 -21.38
C TRP A 347 -3.91 14.05 -21.99
N GLU A 348 -4.20 15.27 -22.42
CA GLU A 348 -3.20 16.27 -22.79
C GLU A 348 -2.88 17.14 -21.57
N ILE A 349 -1.59 17.35 -21.32
CA ILE A 349 -1.08 18.11 -20.18
C ILE A 349 -0.51 19.44 -20.64
N HIS A 350 -1.03 20.52 -20.03
CA HIS A 350 -0.66 21.88 -20.38
C HIS A 350 -0.14 22.63 -19.13
N PRO A 351 1.18 22.59 -18.87
CA PRO A 351 1.78 23.27 -17.72
C PRO A 351 1.62 24.79 -17.71
N ASP A 352 1.58 25.39 -18.91
CA ASP A 352 1.57 26.85 -19.07
C ASP A 352 0.18 27.47 -19.02
N LEU A 353 -0.89 26.67 -19.16
CA LEU A 353 -2.26 27.19 -19.12
C LEU A 353 -2.63 27.69 -17.71
N VAL A 354 -3.03 28.95 -17.64
CA VAL A 354 -3.60 29.56 -16.43
C VAL A 354 -5.12 29.43 -16.50
N THR A 355 -5.74 29.03 -15.39
CA THR A 355 -7.20 28.92 -15.29
C THR A 355 -7.80 30.30 -15.03
N ALA A 356 -8.97 30.57 -15.62
CA ALA A 356 -9.63 31.88 -15.67
C ALA A 356 -9.98 32.54 -14.30
N ASN A 357 -9.68 31.90 -13.17
CA ASN A 357 -9.97 32.44 -11.83
C ASN A 357 -8.88 33.37 -11.28
N GLY A 358 -7.96 33.85 -12.11
CA GLY A 358 -6.87 34.75 -11.72
C GLY A 358 -6.57 35.83 -12.76
N LEU A 359 -7.52 36.75 -12.96
CA LEU A 359 -7.43 38.06 -13.62
C LEU A 359 -7.03 38.13 -15.12
N ASP A 360 -7.93 38.78 -15.87
CA ASP A 360 -7.80 39.58 -17.09
C ASP A 360 -6.85 39.12 -18.21
N GLY A 361 -7.45 38.52 -19.24
CA GLY A 361 -6.91 38.55 -20.61
C GLY A 361 -6.49 37.19 -21.17
N GLU A 362 -7.33 36.67 -22.07
CA GLU A 362 -6.99 35.74 -23.15
C GLU A 362 -6.51 34.31 -22.79
N ALA A 363 -7.48 33.47 -22.41
CA ALA A 363 -7.84 32.22 -23.09
C ALA A 363 -9.03 31.59 -22.34
N ILE A 364 -10.25 31.80 -22.85
CA ILE A 364 -11.48 31.33 -22.21
C ILE A 364 -11.59 29.82 -22.42
N VAL A 365 -11.14 29.03 -21.44
CA VAL A 365 -11.62 27.65 -21.28
C VAL A 365 -13.05 27.79 -20.74
N SER A 366 -14.03 27.50 -21.58
CA SER A 366 -15.45 27.58 -21.23
C SER A 366 -15.77 26.70 -20.01
N HIS A 367 -16.87 27.01 -19.31
CA HIS A 367 -17.43 26.40 -18.08
C HIS A 367 -17.63 24.86 -18.09
N LYS A 368 -16.64 24.08 -18.53
CA LYS A 368 -16.53 22.65 -18.28
C LYS A 368 -15.75 22.45 -16.99
N SER A 369 -16.16 21.46 -16.19
CA SER A 369 -15.43 20.98 -15.01
C SER A 369 -13.93 20.93 -15.29
N GLN A 370 -13.14 21.63 -14.47
CA GLN A 370 -11.70 21.72 -14.66
C GLN A 370 -11.03 20.44 -14.15
N SER A 371 -10.04 19.95 -14.90
CA SER A 371 -9.25 18.79 -14.52
C SER A 371 -7.76 19.14 -14.45
N PHE A 372 -7.05 18.51 -13.51
CA PHE A 372 -5.62 18.75 -13.28
C PHE A 372 -4.86 17.45 -13.12
N ALA A 373 -3.63 17.43 -13.63
CA ALA A 373 -2.62 16.49 -13.19
C ALA A 373 -1.92 17.08 -11.96
N VAL A 374 -2.00 16.39 -10.83
CA VAL A 374 -1.45 16.83 -9.54
C VAL A 374 -0.33 15.89 -9.14
N MET A 375 0.89 16.42 -8.99
CA MET A 375 2.08 15.64 -8.67
C MET A 375 1.96 15.02 -7.28
N LEU A 376 2.17 13.70 -7.18
CA LEU A 376 2.30 12.99 -5.91
C LEU A 376 3.77 12.87 -5.49
N GLY A 377 4.68 12.67 -6.46
CA GLY A 377 6.12 12.63 -6.20
C GLY A 377 6.83 11.52 -6.97
N PHE A 378 8.01 11.16 -6.46
CA PHE A 378 8.84 10.08 -6.98
C PHE A 378 8.66 8.82 -6.14
N PHE A 379 8.51 7.68 -6.80
CA PHE A 379 8.24 6.39 -6.17
C PHE A 379 9.24 5.37 -6.67
N ASN A 380 9.92 4.72 -5.75
CA ASN A 380 10.78 3.58 -6.05
C ASN A 380 9.96 2.29 -6.04
N ILE A 381 10.43 1.31 -6.81
CA ILE A 381 10.02 -0.09 -6.67
C ILE A 381 10.90 -0.73 -5.58
N MET A 382 10.47 -1.87 -5.04
CA MET A 382 11.23 -2.66 -4.06
C MET A 382 11.98 -3.83 -4.73
N PRO A 383 13.30 -3.97 -4.61
CA PRO A 383 14.25 -3.03 -4.03
C PRO A 383 14.42 -1.78 -4.90
N ALA A 384 15.04 -0.75 -4.31
CA ALA A 384 15.17 0.60 -4.87
C ALA A 384 15.69 0.62 -6.32
N GLU A 385 14.78 0.80 -7.28
CA GLU A 385 15.12 1.00 -8.69
C GLU A 385 14.64 2.38 -9.17
N ALA A 386 15.61 3.24 -9.52
CA ALA A 386 15.37 4.60 -10.04
C ALA A 386 15.29 4.66 -11.59
N ARG A 387 15.20 3.51 -12.26
CA ARG A 387 15.22 3.42 -13.74
C ARG A 387 13.84 3.02 -14.25
N GLY A 388 12.99 4.01 -14.50
CA GLY A 388 11.73 3.78 -15.20
C GLY A 388 10.62 4.71 -14.78
N ASN A 389 9.43 4.12 -14.62
CA ASN A 389 8.17 4.83 -14.40
C ASN A 389 7.98 5.17 -12.91
N ASN A 390 8.88 5.99 -12.37
CA ASN A 390 8.93 6.32 -10.95
C ASN A 390 8.10 7.56 -10.58
N LEU A 391 7.78 8.45 -11.52
CA LEU A 391 7.01 9.66 -11.23
C LEU A 391 5.52 9.35 -11.22
N ARG A 392 4.80 9.79 -10.18
CA ARG A 392 3.35 9.61 -10.07
C ARG A 392 2.62 10.93 -9.93
N ALA A 393 1.51 11.02 -10.63
CA ALA A 393 0.55 12.11 -10.48
C ALA A 393 -0.87 11.55 -10.41
N MET A 394 -1.77 12.24 -9.73
CA MET A 394 -3.19 11.93 -9.77
C MET A 394 -3.93 12.89 -10.70
N ILE A 395 -4.99 12.40 -11.33
CA ILE A 395 -5.91 13.21 -12.13
C ILE A 395 -7.06 13.57 -11.22
N VAL A 396 -7.28 14.87 -11.03
CA VAL A 396 -8.41 15.36 -10.25
C VAL A 396 -9.37 16.12 -11.14
N GLU A 397 -10.67 15.93 -10.94
CA GLU A 397 -11.72 16.64 -11.67
C GLU A 397 -12.64 17.39 -10.70
N GLU A 398 -12.98 18.63 -11.04
CA GLU A 398 -13.88 19.48 -10.27
C GLU A 398 -15.32 18.95 -10.34
N HIS A 399 -15.89 18.62 -9.18
CA HIS A 399 -17.29 18.19 -9.07
C HIS A 399 -18.18 19.23 -8.36
N ALA A 400 -17.58 20.16 -7.63
CA ALA A 400 -18.23 21.33 -7.04
C ALA A 400 -17.20 22.46 -6.95
N GLN A 401 -17.64 23.70 -6.70
CA GLN A 401 -16.76 24.87 -6.70
C GLN A 401 -15.52 24.66 -5.82
N ASN A 402 -14.33 24.63 -6.44
CA ASN A 402 -13.03 24.37 -5.80
C ASN A 402 -12.95 23.03 -5.03
N ARG A 403 -13.79 22.06 -5.37
CA ARG A 403 -13.81 20.71 -4.80
C ARG A 403 -13.62 19.69 -5.90
N TYR A 404 -12.63 18.83 -5.67
CA TYR A 404 -12.17 17.89 -6.66
C TYR A 404 -12.30 16.47 -6.17
N HIS A 405 -12.34 15.54 -7.10
CA HIS A 405 -12.17 14.13 -6.82
C HIS A 405 -11.10 13.56 -7.73
N VAL A 406 -10.28 12.65 -7.19
CA VAL A 406 -9.41 11.78 -7.96
C VAL A 406 -10.25 10.91 -8.89
N ARG A 407 -9.91 10.98 -10.17
CA ARG A 407 -10.46 10.12 -11.23
C ARG A 407 -9.57 8.91 -11.48
N SER A 408 -8.28 9.14 -11.64
CA SER A 408 -7.29 8.11 -11.98
C SER A 408 -5.87 8.61 -11.69
N TYR A 409 -4.85 7.86 -12.09
CA TYR A 409 -3.45 8.15 -11.84
C TYR A 409 -2.63 8.07 -13.11
N PHE A 410 -1.60 8.91 -13.21
CA PHE A 410 -0.54 8.82 -14.20
C PHE A 410 0.71 8.21 -13.58
N VAL A 411 1.41 7.41 -14.39
CA VAL A 411 2.76 6.98 -14.11
C VAL A 411 3.66 7.45 -15.25
N MET A 412 4.75 8.11 -14.90
CA MET A 412 5.65 8.81 -15.82
C MET A 412 7.08 8.34 -15.61
N HIS A 413 7.85 8.34 -16.70
CA HIS A 413 9.27 8.05 -16.66
C HIS A 413 10.04 9.08 -15.82
N CYS A 414 11.08 8.66 -15.10
CA CYS A 414 11.93 9.53 -14.28
C CYS A 414 12.61 10.65 -15.09
N GLY A 415 12.76 10.48 -16.40
CA GLY A 415 13.23 11.51 -17.34
C GLY A 415 12.37 12.80 -17.35
N ALA A 416 11.09 12.70 -16.99
CA ALA A 416 10.18 13.85 -16.93
C ALA A 416 10.39 14.75 -15.69
N LEU A 417 11.33 14.42 -14.80
CA LEU A 417 11.58 15.12 -13.54
C LEU A 417 11.80 16.62 -13.73
N GLN A 418 12.62 17.01 -14.71
CA GLN A 418 12.88 18.43 -14.99
C GLN A 418 11.65 19.14 -15.55
N TRP A 419 10.86 18.45 -16.38
CA TRP A 419 9.66 19.03 -16.97
C TRP A 419 8.56 19.24 -15.92
N THR A 420 8.30 18.25 -15.06
CA THR A 420 7.29 18.34 -14.01
C THR A 420 7.65 19.33 -12.90
N SER A 421 8.95 19.56 -12.65
CA SER A 421 9.42 20.58 -11.69
C SER A 421 9.03 22.02 -12.05
N LYS A 422 8.70 22.26 -13.33
CA LYS A 422 8.29 23.58 -13.83
C LYS A 422 6.80 23.83 -13.68
N TRP A 423 6.03 22.83 -13.25
CA TRP A 423 4.60 22.98 -13.00
C TRP A 423 4.34 24.00 -11.90
N LYS A 424 3.15 24.61 -11.90
CA LYS A 424 2.81 25.64 -10.90
C LYS A 424 2.25 24.98 -9.65
N ARG A 425 2.64 25.48 -8.48
CA ARG A 425 2.03 25.08 -7.21
C ARG A 425 0.61 25.63 -7.13
N ARG A 426 -0.35 24.79 -6.73
CA ARG A 426 -1.77 25.14 -6.57
C ARG A 426 -2.33 24.47 -5.32
N SER A 427 -3.35 25.08 -4.74
CA SER A 427 -4.14 24.51 -3.65
C SER A 427 -5.27 23.66 -4.21
N PHE A 428 -5.48 22.50 -3.59
CA PHE A 428 -6.55 21.56 -3.93
C PHE A 428 -7.33 21.18 -2.68
N CYS A 429 -8.62 20.94 -2.84
CA CYS A 429 -9.49 20.33 -1.83
C CYS A 429 -10.12 19.08 -2.47
N VAL A 430 -9.59 17.90 -2.11
CA VAL A 430 -9.90 16.63 -2.78
C VAL A 430 -10.67 15.72 -1.83
N GLY A 431 -11.85 15.29 -2.23
CA GLY A 431 -12.72 14.40 -1.46
C GLY A 431 -13.70 13.65 -2.38
N GLY A 432 -14.47 12.73 -1.82
CA GLY A 432 -15.45 11.98 -2.60
C GLY A 432 -16.66 12.82 -3.04
N PRO A 433 -17.15 12.65 -4.29
CA PRO A 433 -18.41 13.26 -4.72
C PRO A 433 -19.63 12.64 -4.03
N ASP A 434 -19.52 11.42 -3.50
CA ASP A 434 -20.62 10.76 -2.80
C ASP A 434 -20.77 11.32 -1.38
N ILE A 435 -22.02 11.63 -1.00
CA ILE A 435 -22.33 12.17 0.34
C ILE A 435 -22.01 11.13 1.41
N ILE A 436 -21.04 11.45 2.27
CA ILE A 436 -20.83 10.74 3.54
C ILE A 436 -21.95 11.16 4.49
N LYS A 437 -22.84 10.23 4.83
CA LYS A 437 -23.83 10.48 5.88
C LYS A 437 -23.10 10.67 7.20
N SER A 438 -23.40 11.76 7.91
CA SER A 438 -22.74 12.10 9.18
C SER A 438 -22.77 10.95 10.18
N PRO A 439 -21.71 10.74 10.98
CA PRO A 439 -21.73 9.78 12.07
C PRO A 439 -22.83 10.18 13.06
N GLY A 440 -23.94 9.44 13.09
CA GLY A 440 -25.08 9.73 13.97
C GLY A 440 -26.46 9.54 13.35
N GLN A 441 -26.58 9.46 12.01
CA GLN A 441 -27.83 9.03 11.37
C GLN A 441 -27.83 7.51 11.12
N LEU A 442 -27.79 6.73 12.21
CA LEU A 442 -28.29 5.36 12.15
C LEU A 442 -29.81 5.43 12.24
N VAL A 443 -30.44 4.90 11.21
CA VAL A 443 -31.88 4.66 11.10
C VAL A 443 -32.36 3.94 12.37
N SER A 444 -33.44 4.48 12.93
CA SER A 444 -34.25 3.94 14.04
C SER A 444 -34.57 2.46 13.88
#